data_AF-A0A4R6NYC6-F1
#
_entry.id   AF-A0A4R6NYC6-F1
#
_cell.length_a   1.000
_cell.length_b   1.000
_cell.length_c   1.000
_cell.angle_alpha   90.00
_cell.angle_beta   90.00
_cell.angle_gamma   90.00
#
_symmetry.space_group_name_H-M   'P 1'
#
loop_
_entity.id
_entity.type
_entity.pdbx_description
1 polymer ?
#
loop_
_entity_poly.entity_id
_entity_poly.type
_entity_poly.pdbx_seq_one_letter_code
_entity_poly.pdbx_strand_id
1 'polypeptide(L)' 'MTITSGDIVHRVDHPGTYRVLNTRGGLALIQLADSKNGTRVVPISRLAQVAAVPTT' A
#
# COMPACT_ATOMS: atom_id res chain seq x y z
N MET A 1 -9.48 8.26 -6.19
CA MET A 1 -9.23 7.42 -5.00
C MET A 1 -7.90 7.85 -4.42
N THR A 2 -7.86 8.20 -3.14
CA THR A 2 -6.65 8.69 -2.47
C THR A 2 -6.15 7.59 -1.55
N ILE A 3 -4.92 7.13 -1.75
CA ILE A 3 -4.27 6.17 -0.85
C ILE A 3 -3.89 6.90 0.43
N THR A 4 -4.30 6.35 1.58
CA THR A 4 -4.12 6.92 2.91
C THR A 4 -3.54 5.91 3.88
N SER A 5 -3.12 6.37 5.08
CA SER A 5 -2.68 5.46 6.14
C SER A 5 -3.78 4.49 6.51
N GLY A 6 -3.45 3.20 6.58
CA GLY A 6 -4.38 2.11 6.85
C GLY A 6 -4.81 1.33 5.61
N ASP A 7 -4.64 1.88 4.41
CA ASP A 7 -5.02 1.20 3.17
C ASP A 7 -4.18 -0.05 2.90
N ILE A 8 -4.82 -1.04 2.27
CA ILE A 8 -4.16 -2.21 1.72
C ILE A 8 -3.94 -1.99 0.23
N VAL A 9 -2.70 -2.12 -0.21
CA VAL A 9 -2.23 -1.80 -1.55
C VAL A 9 -1.34 -2.92 -2.09
N HIS A 10 -1.27 -3.05 -3.40
CA HIS A 10 -0.23 -3.81 -4.08
C HIS A 10 0.73 -2.87 -4.79
N ARG A 11 1.98 -3.31 -4.94
CA ARG A 11 2.93 -2.61 -5.80
C ARG A 11 2.78 -3.11 -7.22
N VAL A 12 2.84 -2.19 -8.18
CA VAL A 12 2.77 -2.55 -9.61
C VAL A 12 4.05 -3.26 -10.06
N ASP A 13 5.19 -2.97 -9.43
CA ASP A 13 6.49 -3.54 -9.79
C ASP A 13 6.90 -4.76 -8.96
N HIS A 14 6.17 -5.08 -7.88
CA HIS A 14 6.51 -6.18 -6.99
C HIS A 14 5.25 -6.89 -6.49
N PRO A 15 5.11 -8.21 -6.73
CA PRO A 15 3.98 -8.96 -6.21
C PRO A 15 4.05 -8.99 -4.68
N GLY A 16 2.95 -8.61 -4.03
CA GLY A 16 2.85 -8.60 -2.59
C GLY A 16 1.75 -7.66 -2.10
N THR A 17 1.12 -8.03 -1.00
CA THR A 17 0.13 -7.20 -0.31
C THR A 17 0.86 -6.36 0.73
N TYR A 18 0.65 -5.04 0.68
CA TYR A 18 1.27 -4.11 1.58
C TYR A 18 0.21 -3.27 2.30
N ARG A 19 0.49 -2.91 3.54
CA ARG A 19 -0.27 -1.93 4.30
C ARG A 19 0.44 -0.60 4.26
N VAL A 20 -0.32 0.46 4.02
CA VAL A 20 0.18 1.83 4.09
C VAL A 20 0.22 2.25 5.56
N LEU A 21 1.41 2.57 6.05
CA LEU A 21 1.61 3.09 7.40
C LEU A 21 1.49 4.61 7.44
N ASN A 22 2.02 5.29 6.42
CA ASN A 22 2.00 6.74 6.34
C ASN A 22 2.08 7.21 4.88
N THR A 23 1.59 8.41 4.58
CA THR A 23 1.64 9.04 3.26
C THR A 23 2.08 10.49 3.40
N ARG A 24 3.09 10.91 2.65
CA ARG A 24 3.59 12.30 2.66
C ARG A 24 4.10 12.70 1.29
N GLY A 25 3.59 13.79 0.73
CA GLY A 25 4.14 14.42 -0.48
C GLY A 25 4.23 13.49 -1.69
N GLY A 26 3.22 12.65 -1.94
CA GLY A 26 3.23 11.70 -3.07
C GLY A 26 4.01 10.40 -2.81
N LEU A 27 4.57 10.22 -1.62
CA LEU A 27 5.21 9.00 -1.16
C LEU A 27 4.36 8.30 -0.10
N ALA A 28 4.46 6.98 -0.04
CA ALA A 28 3.83 6.14 0.94
C ALA A 28 4.89 5.26 1.63
N LEU A 29 4.88 5.27 2.95
CA LEU A 29 5.55 4.27 3.77
C LEU A 29 4.63 3.05 3.83
N ILE A 30 5.09 1.95 3.26
CA ILE A 30 4.38 0.69 3.20
C ILE A 30 5.11 -0.39 4.00
N GLN A 31 4.37 -1.40 4.44
CA GLN A 31 4.87 -2.58 5.13
C GLN A 31 4.21 -3.81 4.52
N LEU A 32 4.90 -4.96 4.44
CA LEU A 32 4.21 -6.19 4.04
C LEU A 32 3.04 -6.47 4.99
N ALA A 33 1.87 -6.79 4.44
CA ALA A 33 0.70 -7.13 5.25
C ALA A 33 0.93 -8.37 6.13
N ASP A 34 1.74 -9.31 5.63
CA ASP A 34 2.07 -10.57 6.30
C ASP A 34 3.28 -10.48 7.26
N SER A 35 4.05 -9.38 7.21
CA SER A 35 5.28 -9.26 8.00
C SER A 35 5.36 -7.93 8.75
N LYS A 36 5.68 -8.02 10.04
CA LYS A 36 5.96 -6.85 10.88
C LYS A 36 7.33 -6.22 10.62
N ASN A 37 8.12 -6.78 9.72
CA ASN A 37 9.46 -6.28 9.41
C ASN A 37 9.61 -5.95 7.91
N GLY A 38 10.44 -4.95 7.59
CA GLY A 38 10.66 -4.53 6.20
C GLY A 38 9.70 -3.45 5.70
N THR A 39 9.70 -2.29 6.35
CA THR A 39 9.03 -1.09 5.82
C THR A 39 9.80 -0.53 4.62
N ARG A 40 9.07 -0.01 3.64
CA ARG A 40 9.63 0.63 2.45
C ARG A 40 8.89 1.91 2.13
N VAL A 41 9.62 2.90 1.64
CA VAL A 41 9.01 4.11 1.08
C VAL A 41 8.92 3.95 -0.43
N VAL A 42 7.73 4.13 -0.99
CA VAL A 42 7.50 4.03 -2.43
C VAL A 42 6.60 5.17 -2.91
N PRO A 43 6.68 5.58 -4.18
CA PRO A 43 5.75 6.54 -4.75
C PRO A 43 4.33 6.01 -4.74
N ILE A 44 3.35 6.85 -4.38
CA ILE A 44 1.93 6.51 -4.40
C ILE A 44 1.51 6.10 -5.82
N SER A 45 2.10 6.69 -6.86
CA SER A 45 1.85 6.34 -8.27
C SER A 45 2.26 4.90 -8.63
N ARG A 46 3.06 4.23 -7.79
CA ARG A 46 3.46 2.81 -7.95
C ARG A 46 2.60 1.87 -7.11
N LEU A 47 1.61 2.40 -6.40
CA LEU A 47 0.68 1.64 -5.58
C LEU A 47 -0.67 1.56 -6.27
N ALA A 48 -1.24 0.36 -6.30
CA ALA A 48 -2.61 0.12 -6.68
C ALA A 48 -3.38 -0.31 -5.43
N GLN A 49 -4.48 0.37 -5.13
CA GLN A 49 -5.35 0.01 -4.02
C GLN A 49 -6.01 -1.34 -4.34
N VAL A 50 -6.03 -2.26 -3.38
CA VAL A 50 -6.83 -3.47 -3.53
C VAL A 50 -8.27 -3.00 -3.59
N ALA A 51 -8.91 -3.14 -4.75
CA ALA A 51 -10.35 -2.91 -4.82
C ALA A 51 -10.98 -3.87 -3.79
N ALA A 52 -11.61 -3.31 -2.76
CA ALA A 52 -12.43 -4.08 -1.86
C ALA A 52 -13.45 -4.79 -2.75
N VAL A 53 -13.31 -6.11 -2.89
CA VAL A 53 -14.32 -6.90 -3.58
C VAL A 53 -15.59 -6.66 -2.77
N PRO A 54 -16.65 -6.08 -3.36
CA PRO A 54 -17.90 -5.94 -2.63
C PRO A 54 -18.35 -7.36 -2.29
N THR A 55 -18.30 -7.71 -1.00
CA THR A 55 -18.95 -8.92 -0.49
C THR A 55 -20.44 -8.77 -0.73
N THR A 56 -20.95 -9.48 -1.75
CA THR A 56 -22.38 -9.74 -1.97
C THR A 56 -22.96 -10.60 -0.87
#